data_AF-A0A089KQE5-F1
#
_entry.id   AF-A0A089KQE5-F1
#
_cell.length_a   1.000
_cell.length_b   1.000
_cell.length_c   1.000
_cell.angle_alpha   90.00
_cell.angle_beta   90.00
_cell.angle_gamma   90.00
#
_symmetry.space_group_name_H-M   'P 1'
#
loop_
_entity.id
_entity.type
_entity.pdbx_description
1 polymer ?
#
loop_
_entity_poly.entity_id
_entity_poly.type
_entity_poly.pdbx_seq_one_letter_code
_entity_poly.pdbx_strand_id
1 'polypeptide(L)'
;MKKVIKAFSLVMAFFLLHMVVSPAPAAGAEGSQATVEQLTQLSGEEVLDNLLANGLRLPEGLEADKFTRNAAKEIVTGIESGAITADRIPYSYTKMVELAHNILEVTGTPAVAARGISALAGYTLQDSTLIGAWSNDYRYYNCYGYAIGQQVFKDPGYHSGKSFSVSMGVAEIADLAVSDLNALGYWGYKTTSKPSSLAYYERVVAVRKGSNDYHFMKSDTSANDWTHKPAGNQPMRWNYASPGYKIWTNENSFQNVNYAGTVSYNSTIYYIVYWAKNGAGPQPTKKIQPVL
;
A
#
# COMPACT_ATOMS: atom_id res chain seq x y z
N MET A 1 -85.80 5.53 2.90
CA MET A 1 -84.49 4.95 2.54
C MET A 1 -83.56 5.83 1.69
N LYS A 2 -83.75 7.17 1.60
CA LYS A 2 -82.80 8.09 0.88
C LYS A 2 -82.10 9.12 1.79
N LYS A 3 -82.38 9.14 3.09
CA LYS A 3 -81.79 10.11 4.05
C LYS A 3 -80.72 9.52 4.98
N VAL A 4 -80.57 8.19 5.03
CA VAL A 4 -79.57 7.53 5.90
C VAL A 4 -78.21 7.33 5.21
N ILE A 5 -78.17 7.42 3.87
CA ILE A 5 -76.93 7.21 3.09
C ILE A 5 -76.03 8.46 3.08
N LYS A 6 -76.56 9.67 3.33
CA LYS A 6 -75.75 10.90 3.35
C LYS A 6 -74.99 11.14 4.65
N ALA A 7 -75.38 10.49 5.75
CA ALA A 7 -74.68 10.63 7.03
C ALA A 7 -73.44 9.70 7.13
N PHE A 8 -73.39 8.61 6.36
CA PHE A 8 -72.26 7.68 6.38
C PHE A 8 -71.07 8.13 5.51
N SER A 9 -71.31 8.88 4.43
CA SER A 9 -70.22 9.41 3.59
C SER A 9 -69.48 10.60 4.21
N LEU A 10 -70.08 11.34 5.15
CA LEU A 10 -69.41 12.48 5.78
C LEU A 10 -68.49 12.06 6.94
N VAL A 11 -68.82 10.97 7.64
CA VAL A 11 -68.01 10.45 8.76
C VAL A 11 -66.77 9.71 8.25
N MET A 12 -66.85 9.04 7.09
CA MET A 12 -65.68 8.37 6.48
C MET A 12 -64.66 9.36 5.89
N ALA A 13 -65.10 10.54 5.45
CA ALA A 13 -64.21 11.61 4.98
C ALA A 13 -63.49 12.35 6.13
N PHE A 14 -64.04 12.34 7.34
CA PHE A 14 -63.42 12.97 8.52
C PHE A 14 -62.40 12.08 9.23
N PHE A 15 -62.54 10.75 9.11
CA PHE A 15 -61.55 9.77 9.59
C PHE A 15 -60.33 9.63 8.67
N LEU A 16 -60.43 10.01 7.39
CA LEU A 16 -59.28 10.07 6.48
C LEU A 16 -58.42 11.33 6.64
N LEU A 17 -58.90 12.36 7.36
CA LEU A 17 -58.18 13.62 7.57
C LEU A 17 -57.35 13.67 8.87
N HIS A 18 -57.45 12.64 9.72
CA HIS A 18 -56.70 12.54 10.99
C HIS A 18 -55.77 11.33 11.03
N MET A 19 -55.38 10.82 9.86
CA MET A 19 -54.19 9.98 9.74
C MET A 19 -52.99 10.86 10.10
N VAL A 20 -52.65 10.79 11.38
CA VAL A 20 -51.37 11.12 12.00
C VAL A 20 -50.35 11.49 10.95
N VAL A 21 -50.12 12.81 10.80
CA VAL A 21 -48.84 13.29 10.30
C VAL A 21 -47.86 12.91 11.39
N SER A 22 -47.43 11.65 11.37
CA SER A 22 -46.15 11.29 11.95
C SER A 22 -45.20 12.24 11.24
N PRO A 23 -44.40 13.06 11.95
CA PRO A 23 -43.26 13.65 11.29
C PRO A 23 -42.60 12.47 10.58
N ALA A 24 -42.50 12.54 9.25
CA ALA A 24 -41.58 11.67 8.54
C ALA A 24 -40.31 11.75 9.39
N PRO A 25 -39.73 10.60 9.83
CA PRO A 25 -38.46 10.68 10.51
C PRO A 25 -37.64 11.59 9.63
N ALA A 26 -37.19 12.72 10.20
CA ALA A 26 -36.31 13.60 9.49
C ALA A 26 -35.26 12.64 8.95
N ALA A 27 -35.22 12.47 7.63
CA ALA A 27 -34.13 11.81 7.00
C ALA A 27 -32.99 12.72 7.39
N GLY A 28 -32.35 12.40 8.52
CA GLY A 28 -31.02 12.85 8.77
C GLY A 28 -30.33 12.54 7.47
N ALA A 29 -29.65 13.54 6.92
CA ALA A 29 -28.62 13.27 5.95
C ALA A 29 -27.55 12.43 6.67
N GLU A 30 -27.87 11.17 6.99
CA GLU A 30 -26.91 10.09 6.85
C GLU A 30 -26.59 10.14 5.37
N GLY A 31 -25.53 10.87 5.04
CA GLY A 31 -24.96 10.85 3.71
C GLY A 31 -24.85 9.39 3.34
N SER A 32 -25.58 8.98 2.29
CA SER A 32 -25.51 7.64 1.77
C SER A 32 -24.04 7.40 1.43
N GLN A 33 -23.32 6.67 2.30
CA GLN A 33 -21.95 6.26 2.03
C GLN A 33 -21.94 5.61 0.66
N ALA A 34 -21.17 6.17 -0.28
CA ALA A 34 -21.06 5.58 -1.60
C ALA A 34 -20.49 4.18 -1.45
N THR A 35 -21.21 3.18 -1.96
CA THR A 35 -20.73 1.80 -1.87
C THR A 35 -19.50 1.64 -2.78
N VAL A 36 -18.59 0.74 -2.43
CA VAL A 36 -17.38 0.46 -3.24
C VAL A 36 -17.74 0.15 -4.70
N GLU A 37 -18.84 -0.58 -4.93
CA GLU A 37 -19.34 -0.94 -6.25
C GLU A 37 -19.84 0.27 -7.07
N GLN A 38 -20.37 1.31 -6.41
CA GLN A 38 -20.73 2.55 -7.09
C GLN A 38 -19.47 3.35 -7.49
N LEU A 39 -18.46 3.36 -6.62
CA LEU A 39 -17.19 4.08 -6.88
C LEU A 39 -16.37 3.44 -8.01
N THR A 40 -16.48 2.13 -8.22
CA THR A 40 -15.67 1.43 -9.25
C THR A 40 -16.11 1.75 -10.67
N GLN A 41 -17.33 2.25 -10.85
CA GLN A 41 -17.86 2.71 -12.15
C GLN A 41 -17.45 4.15 -12.51
N LEU A 42 -16.92 4.92 -11.56
CA LEU A 42 -16.56 6.33 -11.76
C LEU A 42 -15.16 6.49 -12.38
N SER A 43 -14.88 7.64 -13.00
CA SER A 43 -13.51 8.01 -13.35
C SER A 43 -12.65 8.28 -12.10
N GLY A 44 -11.32 8.29 -12.22
CA GLY A 44 -10.44 8.54 -11.06
C GLY A 44 -10.65 9.92 -10.40
N GLU A 45 -11.07 10.92 -11.19
CA GLU A 45 -11.40 12.25 -10.66
C GLU A 45 -12.66 12.20 -9.81
N GLU A 46 -13.72 11.58 -10.34
CA GLU A 46 -15.01 11.42 -9.66
C GLU A 46 -14.92 10.52 -8.42
N VAL A 47 -14.02 9.52 -8.40
CA VAL A 47 -13.79 8.68 -7.22
C VAL A 47 -13.29 9.50 -6.03
N LEU A 48 -12.23 10.29 -6.23
CA LEU A 48 -11.65 11.04 -5.12
C LEU A 48 -12.61 12.12 -4.61
N ASP A 49 -13.26 12.85 -5.51
CA ASP A 49 -14.19 13.91 -5.12
C ASP A 49 -15.39 13.34 -4.35
N ASN A 50 -15.89 12.16 -4.75
CA ASN A 50 -16.96 11.48 -4.03
C ASN A 50 -16.50 11.00 -2.64
N LEU A 51 -15.30 10.43 -2.53
CA LEU A 51 -14.74 10.00 -1.25
C LEU A 51 -14.55 11.19 -0.28
N LEU A 52 -14.03 12.32 -0.78
CA LEU A 52 -13.88 13.56 0.01
C LEU A 52 -15.23 14.09 0.48
N ALA A 53 -16.25 14.10 -0.39
CA ALA A 53 -17.61 14.48 -0.03
C ALA A 53 -18.24 13.57 1.03
N ASN A 54 -17.79 12.31 1.12
CA ASN A 54 -18.21 11.33 2.11
C ASN A 54 -17.29 11.25 3.36
N GLY A 55 -16.40 12.23 3.54
CA GLY A 55 -15.61 12.37 4.77
C GLY A 55 -14.21 11.76 4.72
N LEU A 56 -13.70 11.39 3.54
CA LEU A 56 -12.29 10.99 3.39
C LEU A 56 -11.37 12.13 3.84
N ARG A 57 -10.40 11.77 4.68
CA ARG A 57 -9.29 12.64 5.06
C ARG A 57 -8.07 12.21 4.30
N LEU A 58 -7.44 13.13 3.56
CA LEU A 58 -6.18 12.84 2.90
C LEU A 58 -5.05 12.75 3.94
N PRO A 59 -4.14 11.77 3.82
CA PRO A 59 -2.90 11.74 4.58
C PRO A 59 -2.12 13.04 4.45
N GLU A 60 -1.42 13.44 5.52
CA GLU A 60 -0.65 14.68 5.52
C GLU A 60 0.35 14.73 4.36
N GLY A 61 0.30 15.81 3.57
CA GLY A 61 1.16 16.02 2.40
C GLY A 61 0.81 15.15 1.19
N LEU A 62 -0.39 14.57 1.13
CA LEU A 62 -1.05 14.23 -0.12
C LEU A 62 -2.07 15.31 -0.45
N GLU A 63 -2.06 15.77 -1.70
CA GLU A 63 -3.00 16.76 -2.24
C GLU A 63 -3.99 16.09 -3.18
N ALA A 64 -5.12 16.74 -3.50
CA ALA A 64 -6.12 16.24 -4.44
C ALA A 64 -5.68 16.35 -5.92
N ASP A 65 -4.43 15.98 -6.19
CA ASP A 65 -3.79 16.03 -7.49
C ASP A 65 -4.01 14.75 -8.31
N LYS A 66 -3.42 14.71 -9.51
CA LYS A 66 -3.51 13.55 -10.41
C LYS A 66 -2.95 12.27 -9.76
N PHE A 67 -1.93 12.40 -8.91
CA PHE A 67 -1.32 11.26 -8.23
C PHE A 67 -2.32 10.62 -7.27
N THR A 68 -2.88 11.41 -6.35
CA THR A 68 -3.81 10.93 -5.32
C THR A 68 -5.12 10.41 -5.93
N ARG A 69 -5.59 11.03 -7.02
CA ARG A 69 -6.78 10.55 -7.76
C ARG A 69 -6.58 9.16 -8.35
N ASN A 70 -5.43 8.92 -8.99
CA ASN A 70 -5.09 7.60 -9.51
C ASN A 70 -4.93 6.57 -8.38
N ALA A 71 -4.25 6.95 -7.30
CA ALA A 71 -4.09 6.11 -6.12
C ALA A 71 -5.43 5.71 -5.49
N ALA A 72 -6.35 6.67 -5.30
CA ALA A 72 -7.68 6.41 -4.78
C ALA A 72 -8.45 5.44 -5.67
N LYS A 73 -8.39 5.61 -7.01
CA LYS A 73 -9.03 4.69 -7.95
C LYS A 73 -8.48 3.27 -7.83
N GLU A 74 -7.16 3.11 -7.82
CA GLU A 74 -6.50 1.81 -7.66
C GLU A 74 -6.87 1.14 -6.34
N ILE A 75 -6.92 1.91 -5.24
CA ILE A 75 -7.30 1.41 -3.92
C ILE A 75 -8.74 0.91 -3.94
N VAL A 76 -9.69 1.70 -4.43
CA VAL A 76 -11.11 1.31 -4.48
C VAL A 76 -11.31 0.04 -5.31
N THR A 77 -10.66 -0.08 -6.47
CA THR A 77 -10.69 -1.31 -7.27
C THR A 77 -10.06 -2.51 -6.54
N GLY A 78 -8.99 -2.27 -5.79
CA GLY A 78 -8.38 -3.27 -4.90
C GLY A 78 -9.32 -3.74 -3.80
N ILE A 79 -10.10 -2.84 -3.21
CA ILE A 79 -11.11 -3.17 -2.19
C ILE A 79 -12.25 -3.99 -2.82
N GLU A 80 -12.78 -3.57 -3.97
CA GLU A 80 -13.87 -4.26 -4.66
C GLU A 80 -13.54 -5.71 -5.00
N SER A 81 -12.32 -5.93 -5.50
CA SER A 81 -11.79 -7.24 -5.89
C SER A 81 -11.37 -8.11 -4.70
N GLY A 82 -11.37 -7.56 -3.47
CA GLY A 82 -10.85 -8.23 -2.30
C GLY A 82 -9.33 -8.38 -2.27
N ALA A 83 -8.60 -7.63 -3.10
CA ALA A 83 -7.13 -7.53 -3.12
C ALA A 83 -6.57 -6.53 -2.08
N ILE A 84 -7.43 -5.68 -1.52
CA ILE A 84 -7.13 -4.80 -0.37
C ILE A 84 -8.21 -5.02 0.70
N THR A 85 -7.77 -5.23 1.93
CA THR A 85 -8.63 -5.32 3.13
C THR A 85 -7.98 -4.57 4.28
N ALA A 86 -8.71 -4.33 5.37
CA ALA A 86 -8.15 -3.68 6.56
C ALA A 86 -6.91 -4.41 7.13
N ASP A 87 -6.89 -5.74 7.02
CA ASP A 87 -5.77 -6.56 7.50
C ASP A 87 -4.64 -6.73 6.47
N ARG A 88 -4.89 -6.43 5.19
CA ARG A 88 -3.96 -6.63 4.09
C ARG A 88 -3.99 -5.47 3.11
N ILE A 89 -3.08 -4.53 3.35
CA ILE A 89 -2.77 -3.43 2.44
C ILE A 89 -1.41 -3.70 1.79
N PRO A 90 -1.33 -3.81 0.45
CA PRO A 90 -0.16 -4.31 -0.26
C PRO A 90 0.82 -3.19 -0.66
N TYR A 91 0.87 -2.10 0.10
CA TYR A 91 1.76 -0.95 -0.14
C TYR A 91 2.85 -0.84 0.91
N SER A 92 4.05 -0.44 0.50
CA SER A 92 5.18 -0.18 1.39
C SER A 92 5.28 1.29 1.79
N TYR A 93 4.91 2.20 0.89
CA TYR A 93 4.86 3.63 1.13
C TYR A 93 3.80 3.99 2.18
N THR A 94 4.23 4.61 3.28
CA THR A 94 3.36 4.84 4.45
C THR A 94 2.10 5.64 4.14
N LYS A 95 2.17 6.69 3.31
CA LYS A 95 0.98 7.50 2.98
C LYS A 95 -0.02 6.76 2.12
N MET A 96 0.41 5.81 1.28
CA MET A 96 -0.52 4.95 0.54
C MET A 96 -1.24 3.98 1.46
N VAL A 97 -0.56 3.49 2.50
CA VAL A 97 -1.18 2.67 3.55
C VAL A 97 -2.23 3.46 4.31
N GLU A 98 -1.90 4.69 4.72
CA GLU A 98 -2.84 5.59 5.40
C GLU A 98 -4.04 5.95 4.52
N LEU A 99 -3.82 6.28 3.24
CA LEU A 99 -4.90 6.56 2.29
C LEU A 99 -5.84 5.35 2.15
N ALA A 100 -5.29 4.15 2.05
CA ALA A 100 -6.09 2.93 1.93
C ALA A 100 -6.92 2.66 3.20
N HIS A 101 -6.38 2.89 4.39
CA HIS A 101 -7.14 2.82 5.63
C HIS A 101 -8.27 3.85 5.68
N ASN A 102 -7.99 5.11 5.32
CA ASN A 102 -9.00 6.18 5.35
C ASN A 102 -10.12 5.91 4.33
N ILE A 103 -9.81 5.33 3.17
CA ILE A 103 -10.82 4.92 2.18
C ILE A 103 -11.69 3.79 2.75
N LEU A 104 -11.08 2.76 3.34
CA LEU A 104 -11.80 1.64 3.97
C LEU A 104 -12.77 2.11 5.07
N GLU A 105 -12.39 3.13 5.84
CA GLU A 105 -13.24 3.73 6.88
C GLU A 105 -14.47 4.42 6.26
N VAL A 106 -14.28 5.19 5.18
CA VAL A 106 -15.35 5.95 4.53
C VAL A 106 -16.32 5.06 3.75
N THR A 107 -15.80 4.05 3.05
CA THR A 107 -16.65 3.16 2.25
C THR A 107 -17.41 2.14 3.10
N GLY A 108 -17.13 2.10 4.40
CA GLY A 108 -17.45 0.97 5.27
C GLY A 108 -16.59 -0.23 4.91
N THR A 109 -16.12 -0.95 5.94
CA THR A 109 -15.62 -2.31 5.72
C THR A 109 -16.78 -3.07 5.06
N PRO A 110 -16.58 -3.78 3.94
CA PRO A 110 -17.53 -4.81 3.56
C PRO A 110 -17.74 -5.63 4.82
N ALA A 111 -18.98 -5.71 5.32
CA ALA A 111 -19.27 -6.56 6.45
C ALA A 111 -18.60 -7.91 6.14
N VAL A 112 -17.83 -8.43 7.09
CA VAL A 112 -17.16 -9.74 6.96
C VAL A 112 -18.16 -10.83 6.53
N ALA A 113 -19.47 -10.56 6.68
CA ALA A 113 -20.57 -11.21 6.01
C ALA A 113 -20.93 -10.57 4.64
N ALA A 114 -20.76 -11.35 3.57
CA ALA A 114 -21.35 -11.18 2.23
C ALA A 114 -20.46 -10.76 1.04
N ARG A 115 -19.14 -10.94 1.15
CA ARG A 115 -18.39 -11.51 0.02
C ARG A 115 -17.61 -12.69 0.56
N GLY A 116 -18.21 -13.87 0.36
CA GLY A 116 -17.56 -15.14 0.64
C GLY A 116 -16.17 -15.15 0.04
N ILE A 117 -15.36 -16.05 0.58
CA ILE A 117 -14.06 -16.47 0.10
C ILE A 117 -14.21 -16.97 -1.36
N SER A 118 -14.44 -16.07 -2.32
CA SER A 118 -13.68 -16.06 -3.55
C SER A 118 -12.32 -15.58 -3.07
N ALA A 119 -11.46 -16.44 -2.50
CA ALA A 119 -10.76 -17.40 -3.33
C ALA A 119 -10.71 -16.85 -4.76
N LEU A 120 -10.00 -15.74 -4.95
CA LEU A 120 -9.07 -15.66 -6.08
C LEU A 120 -8.47 -17.06 -6.15
N ALA A 121 -8.92 -17.86 -7.12
CA ALA A 121 -8.51 -19.25 -7.29
C ALA A 121 -7.00 -19.32 -7.02
N GLY A 122 -6.61 -20.12 -6.01
CA GLY A 122 -5.36 -19.96 -5.26
C GLY A 122 -4.19 -19.51 -6.12
N TYR A 123 -3.91 -18.20 -6.12
CA TYR A 123 -2.84 -17.65 -6.94
C TYR A 123 -1.54 -18.33 -6.54
N THR A 124 -0.77 -18.80 -7.51
CA THR A 124 0.56 -19.33 -7.24
C THR A 124 1.55 -18.20 -7.48
N LEU A 125 2.38 -17.90 -6.47
CA LEU A 125 3.48 -16.94 -6.62
C LEU A 125 4.30 -17.32 -7.86
N GLN A 126 4.53 -16.35 -8.74
CA GLN A 126 5.18 -16.61 -10.02
C GLN A 126 6.67 -16.28 -9.93
N ASP A 127 6.99 -15.16 -9.29
CA ASP A 127 8.34 -14.62 -9.32
C ASP A 127 9.09 -14.83 -7.99
N SER A 128 8.40 -15.36 -6.97
CA SER A 128 8.95 -15.55 -5.62
C SER A 128 8.55 -16.86 -4.95
N THR A 129 9.28 -17.24 -3.91
CA THR A 129 8.96 -18.35 -3.00
C THR A 129 8.94 -17.90 -1.54
N LEU A 130 8.09 -18.50 -0.71
CA LEU A 130 7.97 -18.10 0.70
C LEU A 130 9.22 -18.45 1.50
N ILE A 131 9.59 -17.56 2.42
CA ILE A 131 10.60 -17.82 3.45
C ILE A 131 9.89 -18.02 4.79
N GLY A 132 10.14 -19.16 5.43
CA GLY A 132 9.61 -19.46 6.77
C GLY A 132 8.09 -19.64 6.80
N ALA A 133 7.53 -19.58 8.01
CA ALA A 133 6.09 -19.55 8.25
C ALA A 133 5.60 -18.11 8.47
N TRP A 134 4.28 -17.91 8.37
CA TRP A 134 3.64 -16.66 8.74
C TRP A 134 3.97 -16.25 10.19
N SER A 135 4.28 -14.97 10.41
CA SER A 135 4.37 -14.33 11.72
C SER A 135 3.58 -13.04 11.72
N ASN A 136 2.89 -12.75 12.82
CA ASN A 136 2.18 -11.48 13.00
C ASN A 136 3.15 -10.28 13.05
N ASP A 137 4.42 -10.50 13.40
CA ASP A 137 5.43 -9.46 13.46
C ASP A 137 5.74 -8.85 12.08
N TYR A 138 5.44 -9.58 11.01
CA TYR A 138 5.59 -9.09 9.64
C TYR A 138 4.78 -7.82 9.41
N ARG A 139 3.71 -7.56 10.17
CA ARG A 139 2.92 -6.34 10.04
C ARG A 139 3.65 -5.07 10.48
N TYR A 140 4.70 -5.17 11.29
CA TYR A 140 5.34 -4.01 11.91
C TYR A 140 6.51 -3.41 11.11
N TYR A 141 6.77 -3.94 9.91
CA TYR A 141 7.82 -3.41 9.04
C TYR A 141 7.51 -3.64 7.57
N ASN A 142 7.91 -2.69 6.73
CA ASN A 142 7.68 -2.74 5.28
C ASN A 142 8.91 -3.30 4.54
N CYS A 143 8.88 -3.25 3.20
CA CYS A 143 9.99 -3.73 2.36
C CYS A 143 11.31 -3.01 2.67
N TYR A 144 11.24 -1.72 3.00
CA TYR A 144 12.42 -0.92 3.32
C TYR A 144 13.06 -1.38 4.62
N GLY A 145 12.29 -1.40 5.71
CA GLY A 145 12.77 -1.90 7.01
C GLY A 145 13.38 -3.31 6.88
N TYR A 146 12.69 -4.21 6.17
CA TYR A 146 13.21 -5.56 5.91
C TYR A 146 14.58 -5.56 5.20
N ALA A 147 14.73 -4.72 4.18
CA ALA A 147 15.93 -4.67 3.34
C ALA A 147 17.14 -4.14 4.12
N ILE A 148 16.96 -3.13 4.97
CA ILE A 148 18.03 -2.56 5.80
C ILE A 148 18.20 -3.25 7.17
N GLY A 149 17.44 -4.32 7.42
CA GLY A 149 17.54 -5.10 8.66
C GLY A 149 16.97 -4.39 9.90
N GLN A 150 15.96 -3.54 9.72
CA GLN A 150 15.27 -2.82 10.78
C GLN A 150 13.80 -3.25 10.88
N GLN A 151 13.30 -3.48 12.09
CA GLN A 151 11.90 -3.83 12.31
C GLN A 151 11.02 -2.57 12.44
N VAL A 152 10.99 -1.77 11.36
CA VAL A 152 10.23 -0.51 11.30
C VAL A 152 9.40 -0.41 10.03
N PHE A 153 8.16 0.07 10.15
CA PHE A 153 7.31 0.40 9.01
C PHE A 153 7.45 1.90 8.70
N LYS A 154 8.51 2.24 7.97
CA LYS A 154 8.88 3.63 7.66
C LYS A 154 9.40 3.77 6.24
N ASP A 155 9.34 4.98 5.71
CA ASP A 155 9.88 5.31 4.40
C ASP A 155 11.39 5.63 4.48
N PRO A 156 12.14 5.47 3.37
CA PRO A 156 13.54 5.92 3.29
C PRO A 156 13.68 7.39 3.69
N GLY A 157 14.68 7.70 4.52
CA GLY A 157 14.92 9.03 5.07
C GLY A 157 14.58 9.13 6.57
N TYR A 158 13.80 8.18 7.09
CA TYR A 158 13.38 8.15 8.49
C TYR A 158 14.57 8.18 9.47
N HIS A 159 15.60 7.35 9.25
CA HIS A 159 16.72 7.25 10.20
C HIS A 159 17.66 8.46 10.12
N SER A 160 17.71 9.14 8.98
CA SER A 160 18.51 10.35 8.78
C SER A 160 17.73 11.66 9.02
N GLY A 161 16.44 11.58 9.37
CA GLY A 161 15.58 12.75 9.58
C GLY A 161 15.27 13.52 8.30
N LYS A 162 15.40 12.88 7.13
CA LYS A 162 15.11 13.47 5.82
C LYS A 162 13.70 13.13 5.39
N SER A 163 13.02 14.09 4.79
CA SER A 163 11.67 13.90 4.27
C SER A 163 11.66 12.98 3.05
N PHE A 164 10.65 12.12 2.99
CA PHE A 164 10.35 11.28 1.84
C PHE A 164 9.15 11.84 1.08
N SER A 165 9.18 11.74 -0.26
CA SER A 165 8.00 11.88 -1.10
C SER A 165 8.04 10.85 -2.22
N VAL A 166 6.90 10.23 -2.51
CA VAL A 166 6.78 9.29 -3.64
C VAL A 166 6.87 9.98 -5.01
N SER A 167 6.81 11.31 -5.06
CA SER A 167 7.10 12.07 -6.29
C SER A 167 8.60 12.11 -6.63
N MET A 168 9.48 11.79 -5.67
CA MET A 168 10.93 11.75 -5.88
C MET A 168 11.32 10.68 -6.90
N GLY A 169 12.37 10.94 -7.66
CA GLY A 169 12.98 9.95 -8.53
C GLY A 169 13.58 8.79 -7.73
N VAL A 170 13.63 7.60 -8.32
CA VAL A 170 14.22 6.41 -7.66
C VAL A 170 15.68 6.63 -7.23
N ALA A 171 16.43 7.48 -7.94
CA ALA A 171 17.79 7.87 -7.58
C ALA A 171 17.84 8.62 -6.23
N GLU A 172 16.87 9.50 -5.97
CA GLU A 172 16.77 10.27 -4.72
C GLU A 172 16.33 9.36 -3.57
N ILE A 173 15.40 8.42 -3.83
CA ILE A 173 15.03 7.38 -2.86
C ILE A 173 16.28 6.56 -2.44
N ALA A 174 17.14 6.23 -3.41
CA ALA A 174 18.41 5.55 -3.11
C ALA A 174 19.37 6.42 -2.27
N ASP A 175 19.40 7.75 -2.47
CA ASP A 175 20.18 8.67 -1.63
C ASP A 175 19.65 8.75 -0.20
N LEU A 176 18.34 8.70 -0.02
CA LEU A 176 17.71 8.64 1.31
C LEU A 176 18.10 7.34 2.02
N ALA A 177 18.05 6.20 1.34
CA ALA A 177 18.48 4.92 1.89
C ALA A 177 19.98 4.92 2.27
N VAL A 178 20.86 5.52 1.44
CA VAL A 178 22.29 5.71 1.80
C VAL A 178 22.44 6.62 3.02
N SER A 179 21.65 7.69 3.13
CA SER A 179 21.68 8.61 4.26
C SER A 179 21.26 7.92 5.56
N ASP A 180 20.21 7.10 5.50
CA ASP A 180 19.73 6.31 6.62
C ASP A 180 20.75 5.26 7.07
N LEU A 181 21.34 4.52 6.13
CA LEU A 181 22.44 3.59 6.44
C LEU A 181 23.61 4.31 7.11
N ASN A 182 23.95 5.53 6.66
CA ASN A 182 24.97 6.36 7.29
C ASN A 182 24.63 6.74 8.74
N ALA A 183 23.38 7.11 9.01
CA ALA A 183 22.88 7.39 10.36
C ALA A 183 22.86 6.14 11.26
N LEU A 184 22.63 4.97 10.66
CA LEU A 184 22.67 3.66 11.32
C LEU A 184 24.09 3.09 11.53
N GLY A 185 25.14 3.84 11.19
CA GLY A 185 26.52 3.41 11.42
C GLY A 185 27.13 2.60 10.28
N TYR A 186 26.64 2.73 9.05
CA TYR A 186 27.19 2.09 7.87
C TYR A 186 27.83 3.09 6.91
N TRP A 187 28.87 2.65 6.21
CA TRP A 187 29.30 3.26 4.96
C TRP A 187 28.44 2.71 3.83
N GLY A 188 28.17 3.51 2.80
CA GLY A 188 27.48 3.01 1.63
C GLY A 188 27.51 3.96 0.45
N TYR A 189 27.26 3.41 -0.72
CA TYR A 189 27.13 4.15 -1.98
C TYR A 189 26.08 3.48 -2.86
N LYS A 190 25.50 4.27 -3.78
CA LYS A 190 24.56 3.76 -4.78
C LYS A 190 25.23 3.59 -6.15
N THR A 191 24.75 2.63 -6.92
CA THR A 191 25.13 2.38 -8.31
C THR A 191 23.95 1.79 -9.07
N THR A 192 23.91 1.90 -10.40
CA THR A 192 22.92 1.22 -11.25
C THR A 192 23.40 -0.14 -11.73
N SER A 193 24.67 -0.49 -11.49
CA SER A 193 25.26 -1.76 -11.88
C SER A 193 25.11 -2.79 -10.75
N LYS A 194 24.54 -3.97 -11.04
CA LYS A 194 24.49 -5.06 -10.07
C LYS A 194 25.92 -5.50 -9.72
N PRO A 195 26.30 -5.58 -8.43
CA PRO A 195 27.56 -6.20 -8.06
C PRO A 195 27.64 -7.64 -8.57
N SER A 196 28.76 -8.00 -9.19
CA SER A 196 29.05 -9.37 -9.62
C SER A 196 29.45 -10.26 -8.44
N SER A 197 30.07 -9.66 -7.42
CA SER A 197 30.38 -10.25 -6.12
C SER A 197 30.34 -9.16 -5.05
N LEU A 198 30.25 -9.58 -3.79
CA LEU A 198 30.42 -8.70 -2.63
C LEU A 198 31.60 -9.21 -1.81
N ALA A 199 32.33 -8.28 -1.18
CA ALA A 199 33.25 -8.66 -0.13
C ALA A 199 32.46 -9.24 1.07
N TYR A 200 33.11 -10.07 1.88
CA TYR A 200 32.43 -10.74 3.02
C TYR A 200 31.83 -9.77 4.06
N TYR A 201 32.29 -8.52 4.09
CA TYR A 201 31.79 -7.46 4.97
C TYR A 201 30.73 -6.56 4.31
N GLU A 202 30.49 -6.73 3.02
CA GLU A 202 29.52 -5.96 2.26
C GLU A 202 28.16 -6.63 2.25
N ARG A 203 27.15 -5.78 2.16
CA ARG A 203 25.76 -6.14 1.90
C ARG A 203 25.25 -5.28 0.76
N VAL A 204 24.17 -5.72 0.12
CA VAL A 204 23.54 -4.94 -0.94
C VAL A 204 22.02 -4.93 -0.77
N VAL A 205 21.43 -3.75 -0.96
CA VAL A 205 19.99 -3.62 -1.20
C VAL A 205 19.76 -3.09 -2.61
N ALA A 206 18.65 -3.46 -3.22
CA ALA A 206 18.20 -2.93 -4.50
C ALA A 206 16.87 -2.22 -4.28
N VAL A 207 16.70 -1.06 -4.92
CA VAL A 207 15.44 -0.30 -4.91
C VAL A 207 14.93 -0.10 -6.33
N ARG A 208 13.62 -0.24 -6.47
CA ARG A 208 12.89 0.09 -7.69
C ARG A 208 11.58 0.78 -7.33
N LYS A 209 11.11 1.65 -8.21
CA LYS A 209 9.94 2.51 -8.00
C LYS A 209 8.86 2.25 -9.06
N GLY A 210 7.61 2.33 -8.64
CA GLY A 210 6.41 2.37 -9.47
C GLY A 210 5.77 3.77 -9.44
N SER A 211 4.55 3.90 -9.98
CA SER A 211 3.81 5.16 -9.97
C SER A 211 3.59 5.67 -8.54
N ASN A 212 3.11 4.79 -7.66
CA ASN A 212 2.59 5.10 -6.32
C ASN A 212 3.26 4.37 -5.16
N ASP A 213 4.23 3.52 -5.43
CA ASP A 213 4.96 2.84 -4.37
C ASP A 213 6.42 2.63 -4.78
N TYR A 214 7.23 2.19 -3.83
CA TYR A 214 8.59 1.71 -4.04
C TYR A 214 8.74 0.33 -3.44
N HIS A 215 9.74 -0.40 -3.90
CA HIS A 215 10.03 -1.72 -3.39
C HIS A 215 11.53 -1.91 -3.20
N PHE A 216 11.88 -2.63 -2.14
CA PHE A 216 13.25 -2.99 -1.84
C PHE A 216 13.43 -4.50 -1.79
N MET A 217 14.57 -4.94 -2.30
CA MET A 217 15.10 -6.30 -2.11
C MET A 217 16.47 -6.20 -1.44
N LYS A 218 16.89 -7.24 -0.75
CA LYS A 218 18.26 -7.38 -0.24
C LYS A 218 18.91 -8.66 -0.71
N SER A 219 20.22 -8.65 -0.80
CA SER A 219 21.04 -9.84 -1.00
C SER A 219 22.21 -9.82 -0.04
N ASP A 220 22.66 -11.02 0.32
CA ASP A 220 23.88 -11.24 1.08
C ASP A 220 25.07 -11.46 0.10
N THR A 221 26.14 -12.08 0.59
CA THR A 221 27.51 -12.08 0.03
C THR A 221 27.67 -12.44 -1.45
N SER A 222 26.70 -13.09 -2.10
CA SER A 222 26.79 -13.48 -3.51
C SER A 222 26.18 -12.48 -4.49
N ALA A 223 25.35 -11.54 -4.01
CA ALA A 223 24.48 -10.73 -4.86
C ALA A 223 23.60 -11.56 -5.85
N ASN A 224 23.39 -12.85 -5.59
CA ASN A 224 22.67 -13.79 -6.46
C ASN A 224 21.50 -14.50 -5.75
N ASP A 225 21.34 -14.32 -4.44
CA ASP A 225 20.15 -14.74 -3.69
C ASP A 225 19.46 -13.49 -3.14
N TRP A 226 18.28 -13.17 -3.68
CA TRP A 226 17.58 -11.94 -3.36
C TRP A 226 16.31 -12.26 -2.57
N THR A 227 16.08 -11.49 -1.51
CA THR A 227 14.87 -11.63 -0.69
C THR A 227 14.20 -10.28 -0.53
N HIS A 228 12.89 -10.30 -0.36
CA HIS A 228 12.08 -9.09 -0.23
C HIS A 228 10.87 -9.36 0.62
N LYS A 229 10.18 -8.28 0.98
CA LYS A 229 8.99 -8.35 1.81
C LYS A 229 8.02 -7.24 1.40
N PRO A 230 7.07 -7.50 0.50
CA PRO A 230 6.10 -6.50 0.07
C PRO A 230 5.22 -6.07 1.25
N ALA A 231 5.20 -4.78 1.58
CA ALA A 231 4.38 -4.23 2.67
C ALA A 231 4.52 -5.01 3.99
N GLY A 232 3.43 -5.17 4.74
CA GLY A 232 3.33 -5.96 5.98
C GLY A 232 3.27 -7.48 5.81
N ASN A 233 3.59 -8.01 4.62
CA ASN A 233 3.38 -9.43 4.28
C ASN A 233 4.60 -10.31 4.57
N GLN A 234 4.49 -11.61 4.30
CA GLN A 234 5.56 -12.58 4.57
C GLN A 234 6.82 -12.31 3.73
N PRO A 235 8.04 -12.48 4.28
CA PRO A 235 9.28 -12.46 3.50
C PRO A 235 9.31 -13.55 2.43
N MET A 236 9.84 -13.21 1.27
CA MET A 236 9.92 -14.08 0.11
C MET A 236 11.30 -14.01 -0.53
N ARG A 237 11.70 -15.10 -1.16
CA ARG A 237 12.90 -15.22 -1.99
C ARG A 237 12.51 -15.00 -3.44
N TRP A 238 13.20 -14.10 -4.10
CA TRP A 238 13.09 -13.86 -5.54
C TRP A 238 13.63 -15.07 -6.29
N ASN A 239 12.90 -15.58 -7.28
CA ASN A 239 13.25 -16.82 -7.99
C ASN A 239 14.41 -16.65 -8.98
N TYR A 240 14.93 -15.43 -9.15
CA TYR A 240 15.95 -15.11 -10.13
C TYR A 240 17.21 -14.55 -9.47
N ALA A 241 18.37 -14.85 -10.07
CA ALA A 241 19.66 -14.41 -9.54
C ALA A 241 19.88 -12.89 -9.60
N SER A 242 19.07 -12.16 -10.39
CA SER A 242 19.20 -10.72 -10.61
C SER A 242 17.87 -9.99 -10.39
N PRO A 243 17.87 -8.92 -9.60
CA PRO A 243 16.85 -7.87 -9.57
C PRO A 243 16.39 -7.42 -10.95
N GLY A 244 17.31 -7.32 -11.90
CA GLY A 244 17.03 -6.86 -13.26
C GLY A 244 16.38 -7.88 -14.17
N TYR A 245 16.13 -9.12 -13.72
CA TYR A 245 15.62 -10.19 -14.58
C TYR A 245 14.21 -9.89 -15.13
N LYS A 246 13.35 -9.27 -14.31
CA LYS A 246 11.98 -8.89 -14.69
C LYS A 246 11.56 -7.57 -14.02
N ILE A 247 10.49 -6.96 -14.51
CA ILE A 247 9.73 -5.93 -13.79
C ILE A 247 9.24 -6.53 -12.47
N TRP A 248 9.40 -5.78 -11.38
CA TRP A 248 8.95 -6.23 -10.06
C TRP A 248 7.46 -5.95 -9.89
N THR A 249 6.80 -6.76 -9.08
CA THR A 249 5.42 -6.51 -8.65
C THR A 249 5.32 -6.54 -7.13
N ASN A 250 4.18 -6.11 -6.60
CA ASN A 250 3.82 -6.29 -5.19
C ASN A 250 3.06 -7.62 -4.95
N GLU A 251 3.30 -8.66 -5.78
CA GLU A 251 2.84 -10.02 -5.44
C GLU A 251 3.23 -10.33 -4.00
N ASN A 252 2.35 -10.97 -3.23
CA ASN A 252 2.57 -11.12 -1.80
C ASN A 252 1.84 -12.34 -1.23
N SER A 253 2.20 -12.71 -0.01
CA SER A 253 1.54 -13.76 0.75
C SER A 253 1.23 -13.31 2.17
N PHE A 254 -0.04 -13.44 2.53
CA PHE A 254 -0.57 -13.05 3.82
C PHE A 254 -1.28 -14.25 4.44
N GLN A 255 -0.87 -14.65 5.65
CA GLN A 255 -1.43 -15.81 6.35
C GLN A 255 -1.50 -17.09 5.48
N ASN A 256 -0.45 -17.34 4.70
CA ASN A 256 -0.33 -18.45 3.76
C ASN A 256 -1.30 -18.43 2.56
N VAL A 257 -1.94 -17.29 2.30
CA VAL A 257 -2.72 -17.06 1.07
C VAL A 257 -1.94 -16.12 0.17
N ASN A 258 -1.76 -16.50 -1.08
CA ASN A 258 -0.98 -15.75 -2.06
C ASN A 258 -1.89 -14.86 -2.90
N TYR A 259 -1.35 -13.71 -3.31
CA TYR A 259 -2.06 -12.71 -4.08
C TYR A 259 -1.21 -12.20 -5.24
N ALA A 260 -1.85 -12.05 -6.40
CA ALA A 260 -1.23 -11.46 -7.58
C ALA A 260 -0.82 -10.01 -7.33
N GLY A 261 0.23 -9.57 -8.00
CA GLY A 261 0.65 -8.17 -7.96
C GLY A 261 -0.35 -7.24 -8.66
N THR A 262 -0.66 -6.12 -8.02
CA THR A 262 -1.48 -5.01 -8.55
C THR A 262 -0.65 -3.78 -8.91
N VAL A 263 0.58 -3.68 -8.38
CA VAL A 263 1.52 -2.59 -8.64
C VAL A 263 2.74 -3.14 -9.35
N SER A 264 3.20 -2.43 -10.37
CA SER A 264 4.45 -2.70 -11.08
C SER A 264 5.52 -1.66 -10.74
N TYR A 265 6.74 -2.11 -10.44
CA TYR A 265 7.90 -1.25 -10.24
C TYR A 265 8.81 -1.39 -11.46
N ASN A 266 8.82 -0.36 -12.31
CA ASN A 266 9.46 -0.40 -13.64
C ASN A 266 10.56 0.65 -13.82
N SER A 267 10.88 1.47 -12.81
CA SER A 267 11.99 2.41 -12.87
C SER A 267 13.35 1.72 -13.06
N THR A 268 14.40 2.51 -13.30
CA THR A 268 15.80 2.07 -13.11
C THR A 268 15.96 1.46 -11.72
N ILE A 269 16.76 0.40 -11.63
CA ILE A 269 17.15 -0.22 -10.36
C ILE A 269 18.41 0.47 -9.85
N TYR A 270 18.38 0.92 -8.60
CA TYR A 270 19.58 1.33 -7.89
C TYR A 270 19.96 0.25 -6.88
N TYR A 271 21.22 -0.13 -6.89
CA TYR A 271 21.85 -0.98 -5.89
C TYR A 271 22.58 -0.08 -4.90
N ILE A 272 22.48 -0.39 -3.61
CA ILE A 272 23.16 0.31 -2.54
C ILE A 272 24.04 -0.72 -1.84
N VAL A 273 25.35 -0.61 -2.05
CA VAL A 273 26.35 -1.45 -1.40
C VAL A 273 26.77 -0.76 -0.12
N TYR A 274 26.81 -1.49 0.99
CA TYR A 274 27.08 -0.94 2.31
C TYR A 274 27.80 -1.91 3.23
N TRP A 275 28.56 -1.36 4.19
CA TRP A 275 29.31 -2.11 5.19
C TRP A 275 29.46 -1.30 6.47
N ALA A 276 29.78 -1.96 7.59
CA ALA A 276 29.81 -1.30 8.90
C ALA A 276 30.96 -0.28 9.02
N LYS A 277 30.66 0.89 9.61
CA LYS A 277 31.68 1.80 10.14
C LYS A 277 32.39 1.12 11.30
N ASN A 278 33.70 1.30 11.41
CA ASN A 278 34.54 0.63 12.39
C ASN A 278 34.47 -0.91 12.31
N GLY A 279 34.01 -1.45 11.18
CA GLY A 279 33.98 -2.88 10.89
C GLY A 279 35.18 -3.32 10.04
N ALA A 280 35.07 -4.52 9.47
CA ALA A 280 36.17 -5.15 8.73
C ALA A 280 36.40 -4.60 7.31
N GLY A 281 35.50 -3.74 6.81
CA GLY A 281 35.64 -3.09 5.51
C GLY A 281 36.49 -1.81 5.54
N PRO A 282 36.76 -1.19 4.38
CA PRO A 282 37.50 0.06 4.28
C PRO A 282 36.89 1.17 5.14
N GLN A 283 37.73 2.01 5.74
CA GLN A 283 37.31 3.16 6.52
C GLN A 283 37.69 4.45 5.76
N PRO A 284 36.85 4.89 4.80
CA PRO A 284 37.18 6.01 3.94
C PRO A 284 37.20 7.32 4.73
N THR A 285 38.24 8.13 4.50
CA THR A 285 38.39 9.48 5.05
C THR A 285 37.79 10.56 4.14
N LYS A 286 37.25 10.16 2.98
CA LYS A 286 36.64 11.03 1.97
C LYS A 286 35.30 10.44 1.50
N LYS A 287 34.49 11.24 0.82
CA LYS A 287 33.19 10.82 0.26
C LYS A 287 33.37 9.61 -0.67
N ILE A 288 32.59 8.56 -0.43
CA ILE A 288 32.62 7.33 -1.23
C ILE A 288 31.95 7.60 -2.57
N GLN A 289 32.63 7.22 -3.65
CA GLN A 289 32.09 7.18 -4.99
C GLN A 289 32.06 5.72 -5.46
N PRO A 290 31.08 5.30 -6.29
CA PRO A 290 31.11 3.97 -6.86
C PRO A 290 32.42 3.75 -7.62
N VAL A 291 33.04 2.59 -7.43
CA VAL A 291 34.11 2.13 -8.32
C VAL A 291 33.44 1.80 -9.66
N LEU A 292 33.75 2.59 -10.68
CA LEU A 292 33.26 2.40 -12.05
C LEU A 292 33.89 1.17 -12.70
#